data_AF-X1GT73-F1
#
_entry.id   AF-X1GT73-F1
#
_cell.length_a   1.000
_cell.length_b   1.000
_cell.length_c   1.000
_cell.angle_alpha   90.00
_cell.angle_beta   90.00
_cell.angle_gamma   90.00
#
_symmetry.space_group_name_H-M   'P 1'
#
loop_
_entity.id
_entity.type
_entity.pdbx_description
1 polymer ?
#
loop_
_entity_poly.entity_id
_entity_poly.type
_entity_poly.pdbx_seq_one_letter_code
_entity_poly.pdbx_strand_id
1 'polypeptide(L)'
;MVILNEENLEKLLSNLNDANAKLSELKESLNEANSTISAKDVEINKLKAEVDDLKSKASVSEEEKSKLISQIEELNNKINELNNLISQKEAEIQEINEIIAEKDKFIKDQSDHIEKVETELYELKPPEIVVSDLKSEERISCPRCGAVGKNIKVIDDKSKVLSYVGNIPMYAKIYVCKQCGYEF
;
A
#
# COMPACT_ATOMS: atom_id res chain seq x y z
N MET A 1 117.51 21.43 61.12
CA MET A 1 117.01 21.89 59.80
C MET A 1 116.67 20.73 58.88
N VAL A 2 117.48 19.66 58.81
CA VAL A 2 117.22 18.48 57.95
C VAL A 2 115.99 17.66 58.39
N ILE A 3 115.83 17.39 59.69
CA ILE A 3 114.71 16.58 60.25
C ILE A 3 113.33 17.22 59.97
N LEU A 4 113.23 18.55 60.10
CA LEU A 4 112.03 19.33 59.78
C LEU A 4 111.63 19.26 58.30
N ASN A 5 112.58 18.91 57.42
CA ASN A 5 112.33 18.79 55.98
C ASN A 5 111.81 17.40 55.60
N GLU A 6 112.22 16.35 56.34
CA GLU A 6 111.71 14.98 56.18
C GLU A 6 110.26 14.85 56.64
N GLU A 7 109.89 15.37 57.82
CA GLU A 7 108.50 15.34 58.32
C GLU A 7 107.52 16.06 57.37
N ASN A 8 107.97 17.17 56.78
CA ASN A 8 107.17 17.89 55.77
C ASN A 8 107.01 17.09 54.47
N LEU A 9 108.05 16.34 54.07
CA LEU A 9 108.01 15.49 52.89
C LEU A 9 107.03 14.31 53.09
N GLU A 10 107.06 13.66 54.25
CA GLU A 10 106.13 12.58 54.60
C GLU A 10 104.68 13.05 54.60
N LYS A 11 104.40 14.22 55.18
CA LYS A 11 103.07 14.82 55.19
C LYS A 11 102.58 15.13 53.77
N LEU A 12 103.47 15.65 52.91
CA LEU A 12 103.15 15.90 51.51
C LEU A 12 102.82 14.60 50.76
N LEU A 13 103.57 13.52 51.03
CA LEU A 13 103.38 12.20 50.45
C LEU A 13 102.03 11.59 50.87
N SER A 14 101.67 11.70 52.15
CA SER A 14 100.36 11.29 52.67
C SER A 14 99.23 12.04 51.99
N ASN A 15 99.31 13.37 51.91
CA ASN A 15 98.31 14.19 51.24
C ASN A 15 98.16 13.84 49.75
N LEU A 16 99.27 13.55 49.07
CA LEU A 16 99.27 13.13 47.68
C LEU A 16 98.55 11.78 47.50
N ASN A 17 98.82 10.82 48.40
CA ASN A 17 98.14 9.52 48.39
C ASN A 17 96.63 9.67 48.64
N ASP A 18 96.23 10.49 49.61
CA ASP A 18 94.81 10.76 49.90
C ASP A 18 94.10 11.45 48.73
N ALA A 19 94.77 12.42 48.09
CA ALA A 19 94.26 13.09 46.90
C ALA A 19 94.09 12.11 45.73
N ASN A 20 95.05 11.21 45.53
CA ASN A 20 94.96 10.17 44.50
C ASN A 20 93.82 9.18 44.77
N ALA A 21 93.59 8.78 46.02
CA ALA A 21 92.48 7.93 46.41
C ALA A 21 91.14 8.59 46.07
N LYS A 22 90.94 9.86 46.49
CA LYS A 22 89.74 10.64 46.16
C LYS A 22 89.54 10.83 44.67
N LEU A 23 90.62 11.04 43.92
CA LEU A 23 90.56 11.15 42.46
C LEU A 23 90.07 9.83 41.82
N SER A 24 90.47 8.69 42.36
CA SER A 24 90.01 7.37 41.89
C SER A 24 88.51 7.19 42.17
N GLU A 25 88.06 7.46 43.40
CA GLU A 25 86.65 7.37 43.78
C GLU A 25 85.75 8.28 42.94
N LEU A 26 86.19 9.52 42.68
CA LEU A 26 85.47 10.46 41.83
C LEU A 26 85.39 9.99 40.37
N LYS A 27 86.44 9.35 39.85
CA LYS A 27 86.43 8.77 38.49
C LYS A 27 85.45 7.60 38.39
N GLU A 28 85.41 6.74 39.39
CA GLU A 28 84.45 5.63 39.45
C GLU A 28 83.01 6.15 39.49
N SER A 29 82.73 7.10 40.40
CA SER A 29 81.42 7.75 40.50
C SER A 29 80.99 8.43 39.18
N LEU A 30 81.93 9.07 38.48
CA LEU A 30 81.68 9.70 37.19
C LEU A 30 81.31 8.67 36.11
N ASN A 31 81.97 7.52 36.09
CA ASN A 31 81.67 6.44 35.15
C ASN A 31 80.29 5.81 35.41
N GLU A 32 79.92 5.63 36.69
CA GLU A 32 78.58 5.15 37.08
C GLU A 32 77.48 6.14 36.68
N ALA A 33 77.69 7.44 36.93
CA ALA A 33 76.78 8.49 36.52
C ALA A 33 76.59 8.51 34.99
N ASN A 34 77.67 8.42 34.22
CA ASN A 34 77.61 8.37 32.76
C ASN A 34 76.87 7.13 32.23
N SER A 35 77.06 5.98 32.88
CA SER A 35 76.34 4.75 32.54
C SER A 35 74.84 4.89 32.81
N THR A 36 74.48 5.53 33.92
CA THR A 36 73.08 5.81 34.29
C THR A 36 72.43 6.79 33.32
N ILE A 37 73.12 7.87 32.94
CA ILE A 37 72.65 8.84 31.96
C ILE A 37 72.38 8.15 30.62
N SER A 38 73.32 7.33 30.14
CA SER A 38 73.16 6.58 28.89
C SER A 38 71.94 5.65 28.91
N ALA A 39 71.70 4.96 30.04
CA ALA A 39 70.52 4.12 30.20
C ALA A 39 69.22 4.93 30.18
N LYS A 40 69.22 6.10 30.82
CA LYS A 40 68.07 7.02 30.83
C LYS A 40 67.80 7.63 29.46
N ASP A 41 68.83 7.96 28.68
CA ASP A 41 68.66 8.44 27.31
C ASP A 41 68.00 7.40 26.40
N VAL A 42 68.37 6.11 26.56
CA VAL A 42 67.71 5.00 25.85
C VAL A 42 66.24 4.90 26.24
N GLU A 43 65.94 4.97 27.54
CA GLU A 43 64.57 4.92 28.05
C GLU A 43 63.72 6.10 27.54
N ILE A 44 64.26 7.32 27.54
CA ILE A 44 63.62 8.52 27.01
C ILE A 44 63.28 8.34 25.53
N ASN A 45 64.21 7.82 24.73
CA ASN A 45 63.97 7.60 23.30
C ASN A 45 62.90 6.55 23.05
N LYS A 46 62.86 5.48 23.86
CA LYS A 46 61.78 4.48 23.79
C LYS A 46 60.42 5.10 24.11
N LEU A 47 60.33 5.87 25.19
CA LEU A 47 59.09 6.53 25.59
C LEU A 47 58.61 7.54 24.54
N LYS A 48 59.52 8.29 23.90
CA LYS A 48 59.17 9.19 22.78
C LYS A 48 58.54 8.43 21.62
N ALA A 49 59.12 7.31 21.22
CA ALA A 49 58.56 6.49 20.14
C ALA A 49 57.17 5.93 20.49
N GLU A 50 56.96 5.53 21.74
CA GLU A 50 55.65 5.05 22.21
C GLU A 50 54.59 6.18 22.22
N VAL A 51 54.98 7.39 22.63
CA VAL A 51 54.10 8.56 22.56
C VAL A 51 53.71 8.90 21.12
N ASP A 52 54.65 8.83 20.18
CA ASP A 52 54.37 9.07 18.76
C ASP A 52 53.42 8.01 18.18
N ASP A 53 53.61 6.72 18.51
CA ASP A 53 52.71 5.63 18.11
C ASP A 53 51.28 5.82 18.67
N LEU A 54 51.17 6.14 19.96
CA LEU A 54 49.89 6.41 20.60
C LEU A 54 49.18 7.61 19.97
N LYS A 55 49.93 8.66 19.61
CA LYS A 55 49.37 9.84 18.93
C LYS A 55 48.83 9.48 17.54
N SER A 56 49.55 8.66 16.78
CA SER A 56 49.08 8.15 15.49
C SER A 56 47.81 7.32 15.63
N LYS A 57 47.76 6.40 16.61
CA LYS A 57 46.55 5.59 16.89
C LYS A 57 45.36 6.45 17.29
N ALA A 58 45.57 7.48 18.12
CA ALA A 58 44.52 8.42 18.51
C ALA A 58 43.97 9.18 17.29
N SER A 59 44.84 9.61 16.36
CA SER A 59 44.40 10.28 15.13
C SER A 59 43.52 9.37 14.27
N VAL A 60 43.93 8.12 14.06
CA VAL A 60 43.15 7.14 13.29
C VAL A 60 41.79 6.89 13.94
N SER A 61 41.77 6.73 15.27
CA SER A 61 40.52 6.51 16.00
C SER A 61 39.56 7.71 15.91
N GLU A 62 40.06 8.95 15.89
CA GLU A 62 39.21 10.13 15.74
C GLU A 62 38.66 10.24 14.30
N GLU A 63 39.43 9.86 13.29
CA GLU A 63 38.95 9.78 11.90
C GLU A 63 37.85 8.72 11.73
N GLU A 64 38.01 7.54 12.33
CA GLU A 64 36.99 6.49 12.33
C GLU A 64 35.71 6.95 13.02
N LYS A 65 35.83 7.61 14.18
CA LYS A 65 34.71 8.20 14.90
C LYS A 65 33.98 9.24 14.06
N SER A 66 34.71 10.11 13.35
CA SER A 66 34.11 11.10 12.45
C SER A 66 33.30 10.43 11.33
N LYS A 67 33.84 9.36 10.71
CA LYS A 67 33.11 8.58 9.70
C LYS A 67 31.85 7.95 10.24
N LEU A 68 31.90 7.37 11.44
CA LEU A 68 30.73 6.76 12.09
C LEU A 68 29.65 7.80 12.40
N ILE A 69 30.04 9.01 12.83
CA ILE A 69 29.09 10.11 13.06
C ILE A 69 28.37 10.48 11.76
N SER A 70 29.10 10.64 10.64
CA SER A 70 28.48 10.93 9.35
C SER A 70 27.54 9.82 8.87
N GLN A 71 27.87 8.55 9.09
CA GLN A 71 26.98 7.43 8.76
C GLN A 71 25.69 7.45 9.59
N ILE A 72 25.78 7.78 10.88
CA ILE A 72 24.61 7.92 11.75
C ILE A 72 23.70 9.06 11.26
N GLU A 73 24.26 10.19 10.86
CA GLU A 73 23.50 11.31 10.30
C GLU A 73 22.78 10.92 9.01
N GLU A 74 23.44 10.20 8.10
CA GLU A 74 22.83 9.70 6.86
C GLU A 74 21.67 8.73 7.14
N LEU A 75 21.86 7.78 8.05
CA LEU A 75 20.82 6.84 8.45
C LEU A 75 19.62 7.55 9.11
N ASN A 76 19.86 8.56 9.94
CA ASN A 76 18.79 9.35 10.54
C ASN A 76 17.98 10.10 9.49
N ASN A 77 18.64 10.68 8.48
CA ASN A 77 17.94 11.30 7.36
C ASN A 77 17.08 10.29 6.60
N LYS A 78 17.60 9.07 6.38
CA LYS A 78 16.83 8.01 5.71
C LYS A 78 15.61 7.57 6.52
N ILE A 79 15.74 7.46 7.84
CA ILE A 79 14.63 7.15 8.74
C ILE A 79 13.55 8.24 8.63
N ASN A 80 13.93 9.51 8.62
CA ASN A 80 12.98 10.61 8.50
C ASN A 80 12.23 10.59 7.15
N GLU A 81 12.93 10.32 6.04
CA GLU A 81 12.31 10.15 4.72
C GLU A 81 11.29 9.01 4.72
N LEU A 82 11.65 7.85 5.28
CA LEU A 82 10.77 6.69 5.34
C LEU A 82 9.54 6.95 6.21
N ASN A 83 9.71 7.62 7.36
CA ASN A 83 8.60 8.01 8.22
C ASN A 83 7.63 8.96 7.49
N ASN A 84 8.14 9.94 6.74
CA ASN A 84 7.30 10.82 5.94
C ASN A 84 6.52 10.06 4.86
N LEU A 85 7.16 9.09 4.20
CA LEU A 85 6.50 8.25 3.19
C LEU A 85 5.41 7.38 3.82
N ILE A 86 5.66 6.81 5.01
CA ILE A 86 4.65 6.04 5.75
C ILE A 86 3.45 6.92 6.07
N SER A 87 3.65 8.10 6.64
CA SER A 87 2.55 9.04 6.95
C SER A 87 1.73 9.41 5.71
N GLN A 88 2.38 9.61 4.56
CA GLN A 88 1.67 9.87 3.30
C GLN A 88 0.83 8.67 2.87
N LYS A 89 1.38 7.46 2.96
CA LYS A 89 0.65 6.23 2.61
C LYS A 89 -0.50 5.94 3.56
N GLU A 90 -0.35 6.22 4.85
CA GLU A 90 -1.44 6.12 5.82
C GLU A 90 -2.59 7.08 5.48
N ALA A 91 -2.28 8.32 5.09
CA ALA A 91 -3.29 9.27 4.65
C ALA A 91 -4.01 8.82 3.36
N GLU A 92 -3.27 8.32 2.36
CA GLU A 92 -3.86 7.74 1.14
C GLU A 92 -4.79 6.55 1.45
N ILE A 93 -4.37 5.66 2.36
CA ILE A 93 -5.19 4.52 2.80
C ILE A 93 -6.48 5.00 3.47
N GLN A 94 -6.40 6.03 4.32
CA GLN A 94 -7.58 6.60 4.97
C GLN A 94 -8.57 7.16 3.93
N GLU A 95 -8.08 7.95 2.97
CA GLU A 95 -8.92 8.51 1.89
C GLU A 95 -9.59 7.40 1.06
N ILE A 96 -8.85 6.36 0.69
CA ILE A 96 -9.40 5.22 -0.03
C ILE A 96 -10.48 4.50 0.78
N ASN A 97 -10.27 4.31 2.09
CA ASN A 97 -11.26 3.68 2.95
C ASN A 97 -12.54 4.51 3.07
N GLU A 98 -12.43 5.84 3.14
CA GLU A 98 -13.58 6.75 3.12
C GLU A 98 -14.36 6.62 1.80
N ILE A 99 -13.66 6.60 0.65
CA ILE A 99 -14.27 6.38 -0.67
C ILE A 99 -14.98 5.02 -0.74
N ILE A 100 -14.36 3.95 -0.23
CA ILE A 100 -14.98 2.61 -0.20
C ILE A 100 -16.28 2.65 0.61
N ALA A 101 -16.26 3.26 1.81
CA ALA A 101 -17.45 3.36 2.65
C ALA A 101 -18.59 4.13 1.96
N GLU A 102 -18.28 5.21 1.24
CA GLU A 102 -19.25 5.94 0.44
C GLU A 102 -19.83 5.09 -0.70
N LYS A 103 -18.98 4.35 -1.41
CA LYS A 103 -19.41 3.47 -2.50
C LYS A 103 -20.27 2.32 -2.00
N ASP A 104 -19.94 1.72 -0.86
CA ASP A 104 -20.73 0.65 -0.25
C ASP A 104 -22.13 1.14 0.13
N LYS A 105 -22.22 2.35 0.72
CA LYS A 105 -23.50 2.98 1.00
C LYS A 105 -24.32 3.21 -0.28
N PHE A 106 -23.69 3.75 -1.32
CA PHE A 106 -24.34 3.99 -2.60
C PHE A 106 -24.86 2.68 -3.25
N ILE A 107 -24.07 1.61 -3.23
CA ILE A 107 -24.47 0.28 -3.74
C ILE A 107 -25.68 -0.24 -2.95
N LYS A 108 -25.69 -0.08 -1.63
CA LYS A 108 -26.81 -0.48 -0.79
C LYS A 108 -28.09 0.30 -1.15
N ASP A 109 -27.99 1.62 -1.23
CA ASP A 109 -29.12 2.49 -1.58
C ASP A 109 -29.69 2.14 -2.97
N GLN A 110 -28.82 1.83 -3.94
CA GLN A 110 -29.23 1.37 -5.27
C GLN A 110 -29.89 -0.01 -5.23
N SER A 111 -29.36 -0.95 -4.43
CA SER A 111 -29.94 -2.29 -4.28
C SER A 111 -31.34 -2.22 -3.68
N ASP A 112 -31.53 -1.43 -2.63
CA ASP A 112 -32.84 -1.20 -2.00
C ASP A 112 -33.83 -0.55 -2.99
N HIS A 113 -33.36 0.33 -3.89
CA HIS A 113 -34.21 0.91 -4.92
C HIS A 113 -34.62 -0.11 -5.99
N ILE A 114 -33.69 -0.97 -6.42
CA ILE A 114 -33.97 -2.05 -7.37
C ILE A 114 -35.04 -2.99 -6.81
N GLU A 115 -34.92 -3.42 -5.54
CA GLU A 115 -35.89 -4.30 -4.89
C GLU A 115 -37.30 -3.68 -4.86
N LYS A 116 -37.40 -2.38 -4.58
CA LYS A 116 -38.67 -1.64 -4.63
C LYS A 116 -39.27 -1.63 -6.04
N VAL A 117 -38.47 -1.29 -7.05
CA VAL A 117 -38.92 -1.26 -8.45
C VAL A 117 -39.34 -2.65 -8.94
N GLU A 118 -38.62 -3.70 -8.56
CA GLU A 118 -38.99 -5.09 -8.87
C GLU A 118 -40.33 -5.48 -8.25
N THR A 119 -40.57 -5.06 -7.00
CA THR A 119 -41.85 -5.28 -6.31
C THR A 119 -43.00 -4.54 -7.01
N GLU A 120 -42.83 -3.25 -7.31
CA GLU A 120 -43.82 -2.45 -8.05
C GLU A 120 -44.12 -3.06 -9.44
N LEU A 121 -43.10 -3.54 -10.13
CA LEU A 121 -43.25 -4.20 -11.43
C LEU A 121 -44.08 -5.49 -11.32
N TYR A 122 -43.88 -6.26 -10.25
CA TYR A 122 -44.66 -7.49 -10.00
C TYR A 122 -46.14 -7.17 -9.77
N GLU A 123 -46.46 -6.11 -9.01
CA GLU A 123 -47.84 -5.68 -8.76
C GLU A 123 -48.56 -5.19 -10.03
N LEU A 124 -47.83 -4.57 -10.96
CA LEU A 124 -48.37 -4.05 -12.21
C LEU A 124 -48.44 -5.10 -13.33
N LYS A 125 -47.90 -6.31 -13.13
CA LYS A 125 -47.92 -7.35 -14.16
C LYS A 125 -49.37 -7.75 -14.47
N PRO A 126 -49.85 -7.55 -15.71
CA PRO A 126 -51.20 -7.94 -16.08
C PRO A 126 -51.41 -9.43 -15.82
N PRO A 127 -52.61 -9.87 -15.37
CA PRO A 127 -52.91 -11.28 -15.24
C PRO A 127 -52.64 -11.99 -16.58
N GLU A 128 -52.02 -13.17 -16.53
CA GLU A 128 -51.85 -14.01 -17.71
C GLU A 128 -53.24 -14.34 -18.27
N ILE A 129 -53.62 -13.64 -19.33
CA ILE A 129 -54.82 -13.99 -20.11
C ILE A 129 -54.49 -15.33 -20.76
N VAL A 130 -54.90 -16.42 -20.13
CA VAL A 130 -54.94 -17.73 -20.77
C VAL A 130 -55.91 -17.58 -21.93
N VAL A 131 -55.38 -17.39 -23.14
CA VAL A 131 -56.14 -17.28 -24.38
C VAL A 131 -56.69 -18.67 -24.76
N SER A 132 -57.53 -19.25 -23.89
CA SER A 132 -58.12 -20.58 -24.08
C SER A 132 -59.57 -20.51 -24.54
N ASP A 133 -60.28 -19.39 -24.36
CA ASP A 133 -61.72 -19.33 -24.69
C ASP A 133 -62.20 -17.97 -25.23
N LEU A 134 -61.40 -17.30 -26.07
CA LEU A 134 -61.94 -16.26 -26.96
C LEU A 134 -62.59 -16.94 -28.18
N LYS A 135 -63.76 -17.55 -27.99
CA LYS A 135 -64.68 -17.82 -29.09
C LYS A 135 -65.18 -16.47 -29.59
N SER A 136 -64.52 -15.92 -30.61
CA SER A 136 -65.05 -14.79 -31.37
C SER A 136 -66.50 -15.09 -31.75
N GLU A 137 -67.39 -14.14 -31.47
CA GLU A 137 -68.81 -14.13 -31.83
C GLU A 137 -69.08 -14.91 -33.13
N GLU A 138 -70.03 -15.84 -33.03
CA GLU A 138 -70.35 -16.89 -34.00
C GLU A 138 -70.20 -16.44 -35.47
N ARG A 139 -69.11 -16.88 -36.12
CA ARG A 139 -69.01 -16.79 -37.58
C ARG A 139 -70.09 -17.68 -38.17
N ILE A 140 -71.17 -17.06 -38.64
CA ILE A 140 -72.22 -17.73 -39.38
C ILE A 140 -71.58 -18.51 -40.53
N SER A 141 -71.72 -19.83 -40.47
CA SER A 141 -71.17 -20.76 -41.44
C SER A 141 -72.32 -21.50 -42.12
N CYS A 142 -72.18 -21.74 -43.43
CA CYS A 142 -73.18 -22.50 -44.16
C CYS A 142 -73.18 -23.95 -43.64
N PRO A 143 -74.31 -24.47 -43.11
CA PRO A 143 -74.37 -25.82 -42.57
C PRO A 143 -74.26 -26.89 -43.65
N ARG A 144 -74.38 -26.54 -44.94
CA ARG A 144 -74.27 -27.47 -46.07
C ARG A 144 -72.84 -27.62 -46.60
N CYS A 145 -72.03 -26.56 -46.62
CA CYS A 145 -70.69 -26.59 -47.23
C CYS A 145 -69.58 -25.94 -46.40
N GLY A 146 -69.88 -25.39 -45.23
CA GLY A 146 -68.91 -24.76 -44.33
C GLY A 146 -68.41 -23.38 -44.76
N ALA A 147 -68.96 -22.78 -45.82
CA ALA A 147 -68.57 -21.43 -46.25
C ALA A 147 -68.86 -20.39 -45.16
N VAL A 148 -68.00 -19.38 -45.00
CA VAL A 148 -68.12 -18.32 -43.97
C VAL A 148 -67.92 -16.92 -44.56
N GLY A 149 -68.32 -15.89 -43.81
CA GLY A 149 -68.02 -14.49 -44.11
C GLY A 149 -68.65 -14.03 -45.43
N LYS A 150 -67.83 -13.53 -46.37
CA LYS A 150 -68.29 -12.94 -47.66
C LYS A 150 -69.15 -13.86 -48.54
N ASN A 151 -69.08 -15.18 -48.27
CA ASN A 151 -69.83 -16.21 -48.97
C ASN A 151 -71.24 -16.42 -48.40
N ILE A 152 -71.58 -15.76 -47.29
CA ILE A 152 -72.92 -15.78 -46.71
C ILE A 152 -73.58 -14.43 -47.01
N LYS A 153 -74.73 -14.46 -47.68
CA LYS A 153 -75.55 -13.29 -47.99
C LYS A 153 -76.79 -13.31 -47.10
N VAL A 154 -77.09 -12.19 -46.45
CA VAL A 154 -78.37 -12.02 -45.74
C VAL A 154 -79.40 -11.46 -46.71
N ILE A 155 -80.56 -12.10 -46.81
CA ILE A 155 -81.68 -11.62 -47.62
C ILE A 155 -82.98 -11.67 -46.81
N ASP A 156 -83.97 -10.92 -47.26
CA ASP A 156 -85.31 -10.91 -46.67
C ASP A 156 -86.14 -12.07 -47.22
N ASP A 157 -86.67 -12.92 -46.33
CA ASP A 157 -87.61 -13.98 -46.63
C ASP A 157 -89.02 -13.40 -46.82
N LYS A 158 -89.38 -13.21 -48.09
CA LYS A 158 -90.69 -12.68 -48.49
C LYS A 158 -91.81 -13.72 -48.46
N SER A 159 -91.54 -14.96 -48.02
CA SER A 159 -92.58 -15.99 -47.88
C SER A 159 -93.61 -15.64 -46.82
N LYS A 160 -93.22 -14.86 -45.80
CA LYS A 160 -94.09 -14.44 -44.70
C LYS A 160 -93.74 -13.02 -44.22
N VAL A 161 -94.73 -12.13 -44.24
CA VAL A 161 -94.60 -10.81 -43.59
C VAL A 161 -94.64 -11.02 -42.07
N LEU A 162 -93.62 -10.55 -41.37
CA LEU A 162 -93.56 -10.61 -39.91
C LEU A 162 -94.41 -9.52 -39.26
N SER A 163 -94.29 -8.29 -39.76
CA SER A 163 -95.02 -7.13 -39.24
C SER A 163 -95.05 -6.00 -40.28
N TYR A 164 -95.87 -4.97 -40.05
CA TYR A 164 -95.86 -3.75 -40.86
C TYR A 164 -95.36 -2.59 -40.01
N VAL A 165 -94.45 -1.78 -40.56
CA VAL A 165 -94.05 -0.49 -39.99
C VAL A 165 -94.61 0.59 -40.92
N GLY A 166 -95.75 1.16 -40.53
CA GLY A 166 -96.57 1.97 -41.44
C GLY A 166 -97.15 1.11 -42.57
N ASN A 167 -96.97 1.54 -43.82
CA ASN A 167 -97.41 0.79 -45.01
C ASN A 167 -96.31 -0.11 -45.61
N ILE A 168 -95.19 -0.32 -44.93
CA ILE A 168 -94.06 -1.12 -45.43
C ILE A 168 -94.02 -2.47 -44.69
N PRO A 169 -94.10 -3.61 -45.40
CA PRO A 169 -93.97 -4.94 -44.79
C PRO A 169 -92.52 -5.24 -44.39
N MET A 170 -92.33 -5.76 -43.17
CA MET A 170 -91.08 -6.27 -42.64
C MET A 170 -91.04 -7.79 -42.78
N TYR A 171 -89.90 -8.32 -43.21
CA TYR A 171 -89.68 -9.74 -43.49
C TYR A 171 -88.61 -10.32 -42.56
N ALA A 172 -88.62 -11.64 -42.37
CA ALA A 172 -87.55 -12.33 -41.67
C ALA A 172 -86.25 -12.26 -42.49
N LYS A 173 -85.08 -12.28 -41.84
CA LYS A 173 -83.81 -12.40 -42.54
C LYS A 173 -83.36 -13.86 -42.57
N ILE A 174 -82.94 -14.33 -43.73
CA ILE A 174 -82.36 -15.66 -43.94
C ILE A 174 -80.97 -15.53 -44.55
N TYR A 175 -80.14 -16.54 -44.34
CA TYR A 175 -78.78 -16.62 -44.84
C TYR A 175 -78.72 -17.52 -46.06
N VAL A 176 -78.24 -16.98 -47.17
CA VAL A 176 -78.02 -17.75 -48.40
C VAL A 176 -76.53 -17.90 -48.65
N CYS A 177 -76.08 -19.13 -48.76
CA CYS A 177 -74.72 -19.44 -49.14
C CYS A 177 -74.52 -19.20 -50.64
N LYS A 178 -73.68 -18.24 -51.01
CA LYS A 178 -73.32 -17.96 -52.41
C LYS A 178 -72.57 -19.10 -53.09
N GLN A 179 -71.98 -20.01 -52.30
CA GLN A 179 -71.16 -21.10 -52.82
C GLN A 179 -71.97 -22.35 -53.18
N CYS A 180 -72.99 -22.70 -52.38
CA CYS A 180 -73.81 -23.90 -52.62
C CYS A 180 -75.31 -23.63 -52.82
N GLY A 181 -75.74 -22.37 -52.70
CA GLY A 181 -77.14 -21.96 -52.84
C GLY A 181 -78.06 -22.35 -51.68
N TYR A 182 -77.53 -22.90 -50.59
CA TYR A 182 -78.35 -23.31 -49.44
C TYR A 182 -78.83 -22.10 -48.62
N GLU A 183 -80.10 -22.11 -48.25
CA GLU A 183 -80.77 -21.09 -47.46
C GLU A 183 -81.03 -21.62 -46.04
N PHE A 184 -80.70 -20.85 -45.00
CA PHE A 184 -80.81 -21.26 -43.59
C PHE A 184 -80.93 -20.07 -42.64
#